data_AF-A0A7S1LCL9-F1
#
_entry.id   AF-A0A7S1LCL9-F1
#
_cell.length_a   1.000
_cell.length_b   1.000
_cell.length_c   1.000
_cell.angle_alpha   90.00
_cell.angle_beta   90.00
_cell.angle_gamma   90.00
#
_symmetry.space_group_name_H-M   'P 1'
#
loop_
_entity.id
_entity.type
_entity.pdbx_description
1 polymer ?
#
loop_
_entity_poly.entity_id
_entity_poly.type
_entity_poly.pdbx_seq_one_letter_code
_entity_poly.pdbx_strand_id
1 'polypeptide(L)'
;MAAAMRAGVPREDIFLSVKIGVGWFGPTSTMFKFPGLLKELGVTYVDLLSLHYPFQPGEGEPPQKQVHQDTWRLLDRLRAKGQVRDLGVSNFGIEQMEELLELKLAPIAANQLEYSPWVPARHREVADWCHKHGIAVSGYCSAEPVVLLAATERLGFPRVTARAALADLP
;
A
#
# COMPACT_ATOMS: atom_id res chain seq x y z
N MET A 1 10.30 9.07 -10.38
CA MET A 1 11.60 9.15 -9.68
C MET A 1 12.72 9.68 -10.57
N ALA A 2 13.25 8.89 -11.51
CA ALA A 2 14.40 9.31 -12.33
C ALA A 2 14.22 10.63 -13.09
N ALA A 3 13.00 10.91 -13.59
CA ALA A 3 12.69 12.19 -14.22
C ALA A 3 12.77 13.39 -13.25
N ALA A 4 12.27 13.25 -12.02
CA ALA A 4 12.33 14.29 -10.99
C ALA A 4 13.78 14.54 -10.56
N MET A 5 14.57 13.48 -10.36
CA MET A 5 15.99 13.61 -10.03
C MET A 5 16.79 14.28 -11.17
N ARG A 6 16.51 13.94 -12.44
CA ARG A 6 17.12 14.62 -13.60
C ARG A 6 16.73 16.10 -13.69
N ALA A 7 15.56 16.46 -13.18
CA ALA A 7 15.11 17.85 -13.07
C ALA A 7 15.73 18.59 -11.87
N GLY A 8 16.63 17.95 -11.12
CA GLY A 8 17.34 18.56 -9.99
C GLY A 8 16.59 18.52 -8.66
N VAL A 9 15.47 17.79 -8.56
CA VAL A 9 14.76 17.61 -7.29
C VAL A 9 15.62 16.73 -6.36
N PRO A 10 15.98 17.21 -5.15
CA PRO A 10 16.70 16.41 -4.17
C PRO A 10 15.98 15.10 -3.82
N ARG A 11 16.73 14.05 -3.49
CA ARG A 11 16.14 12.73 -3.19
C ARG A 11 15.23 12.80 -1.97
N GLU A 12 15.66 13.55 -0.96
CA GLU A 12 14.97 13.79 0.30
C GLU A 12 13.63 14.51 0.16
N ASP A 13 13.42 15.23 -0.95
CA ASP A 13 12.17 15.92 -1.27
C ASP A 13 11.17 15.03 -2.03
N ILE A 14 11.56 13.80 -2.37
CA ILE A 14 10.71 12.84 -3.09
C ILE A 14 10.28 11.74 -2.14
N PHE A 15 8.98 11.60 -1.91
CA PHE A 15 8.45 10.44 -1.20
C PHE A 15 8.34 9.24 -2.14
N LEU A 16 9.20 8.24 -1.97
CA LEU A 16 9.23 7.02 -2.78
C LEU A 16 8.60 5.85 -2.03
N SER A 17 7.38 5.48 -2.44
CA SER A 17 6.69 4.27 -1.98
C SER A 17 6.89 3.12 -2.98
N VAL A 18 7.27 1.94 -2.47
CA VAL A 18 7.47 0.72 -3.27
C VAL A 18 6.72 -0.44 -2.62
N LYS A 19 6.26 -1.39 -3.44
CA LYS A 19 5.56 -2.58 -2.98
C LYS A 19 6.32 -3.85 -3.35
N ILE A 20 6.34 -4.84 -2.46
CA ILE A 20 6.80 -6.19 -2.78
C ILE A 20 5.60 -7.12 -2.98
N GLY A 21 5.62 -7.88 -4.07
CA GLY A 21 4.57 -8.85 -4.39
C GLY A 21 4.68 -10.12 -3.55
N VAL A 22 3.63 -10.94 -3.54
CA VAL A 22 3.54 -12.16 -2.71
C VAL A 22 4.68 -13.14 -3.00
N GLY A 23 5.12 -13.26 -4.27
CA GLY A 23 6.29 -14.08 -4.64
C GLY A 23 7.65 -13.59 -4.10
N TRP A 24 7.67 -12.46 -3.37
CA TRP A 24 8.85 -11.97 -2.65
C TRP A 24 8.79 -12.30 -1.16
N PHE A 25 7.63 -12.72 -0.65
CA PHE A 25 7.45 -12.96 0.77
C PHE A 25 8.38 -14.08 1.24
N GLY A 26 8.68 -14.03 2.53
CA GLY A 26 9.67 -14.84 3.20
C GLY A 26 11.07 -14.21 3.19
N PRO A 27 11.92 -14.62 4.13
CA PRO A 27 13.20 -13.97 4.39
C PRO A 27 14.17 -14.11 3.22
N THR A 28 14.18 -15.27 2.56
CA THR A 28 15.10 -15.56 1.46
C THR A 28 14.82 -14.66 0.25
N SER A 29 13.59 -14.71 -0.28
CA SER A 29 13.24 -14.03 -1.53
C SER A 29 13.37 -12.51 -1.41
N THR A 30 12.85 -11.91 -0.33
CA THR A 30 12.97 -10.47 -0.09
C THR A 30 14.43 -10.04 0.07
N MET A 31 15.26 -10.79 0.82
CA MET A 31 16.67 -10.42 1.06
C MET A 31 17.50 -10.43 -0.22
N PHE A 32 17.24 -11.36 -1.14
CA PHE A 32 17.94 -11.41 -2.42
C PHE A 32 17.48 -10.33 -3.40
N LYS A 33 16.17 -10.04 -3.45
CA LYS A 33 15.60 -9.16 -4.49
C LYS A 33 15.64 -7.67 -4.11
N PHE A 34 15.49 -7.33 -2.83
CA PHE A 34 15.39 -5.93 -2.39
C PHE A 34 16.65 -5.08 -2.68
N PRO A 35 17.89 -5.58 -2.52
CA PRO A 35 19.08 -4.83 -2.92
C PRO A 35 19.12 -4.55 -4.44
N GLY A 36 18.64 -5.50 -5.25
CA GLY A 36 18.51 -5.34 -6.70
C GLY A 36 17.53 -4.22 -7.07
N LEU A 37 16.39 -4.17 -6.39
CA LEU A 37 15.38 -3.11 -6.55
C LEU A 37 15.96 -1.72 -6.24
N LEU A 38 16.69 -1.55 -5.14
CA LEU A 38 17.33 -0.27 -4.80
C LEU A 38 18.32 0.16 -5.88
N LYS A 39 19.12 -0.79 -6.40
CA LYS A 39 20.06 -0.55 -7.50
C LYS A 39 19.35 -0.15 -8.79
N GLU A 40 18.26 -0.83 -9.14
CA GLU A 40 17.45 -0.52 -10.33
C GLU A 40 16.83 0.89 -10.23
N LEU A 41 16.33 1.25 -9.05
CA LEU A 41 15.77 2.57 -8.79
C LEU A 41 16.84 3.67 -8.66
N GLY A 42 18.12 3.31 -8.53
CA GLY A 42 19.23 4.25 -8.35
C GLY A 42 19.20 4.98 -7.01
N VAL A 43 18.69 4.35 -5.95
CA VAL A 43 18.54 4.94 -4.61
C VAL A 43 19.15 4.05 -3.54
N THR A 44 19.50 4.64 -2.40
CA THR A 44 20.00 3.89 -1.23
C THR A 44 18.90 3.54 -0.23
N TYR A 45 17.76 4.22 -0.31
CA TYR A 45 16.60 3.98 0.56
C TYR A 45 15.27 4.28 -0.16
N VAL A 46 14.20 3.70 0.38
CA VAL A 46 12.80 4.05 0.06
C VAL A 46 12.10 4.62 1.28
N ASP A 47 11.09 5.47 1.07
CA ASP A 47 10.37 6.12 2.16
C ASP A 47 9.32 5.18 2.75
N LEU A 48 8.58 4.47 1.90
CA LEU A 48 7.60 3.47 2.34
C LEU A 48 7.78 2.16 1.56
N LEU A 49 8.01 1.06 2.28
CA LEU A 49 7.99 -0.29 1.70
C LEU A 49 6.74 -1.04 2.16
N SER A 50 5.91 -1.46 1.21
CA SER A 50 4.64 -2.13 1.52
C SER A 50 4.56 -3.58 1.02
N LEU A 51 3.89 -4.43 1.79
CA LEU A 51 3.40 -5.73 1.31
C LEU A 51 2.23 -5.49 0.36
N HIS A 52 2.30 -5.94 -0.89
CA HIS A 52 1.31 -5.54 -1.93
C HIS A 52 -0.08 -6.18 -1.75
N TYR A 53 -0.13 -7.46 -1.37
CA TYR A 53 -1.36 -8.17 -1.07
C TYR A 53 -1.07 -9.19 0.04
N PRO A 54 -2.05 -9.48 0.92
CA PRO A 54 -1.90 -10.52 1.93
C PRO A 54 -1.94 -11.92 1.32
N PHE A 55 -2.33 -12.07 0.05
CA PHE A 55 -2.28 -13.34 -0.67
C PHE A 55 -2.19 -13.12 -2.17
N GLN A 56 -1.76 -14.16 -2.90
CA GLN A 56 -1.69 -14.09 -4.36
C GLN A 56 -3.12 -14.10 -4.94
N PRO A 57 -3.57 -13.02 -5.60
CA PRO A 57 -4.94 -12.98 -6.13
C PRO A 57 -5.12 -14.05 -7.22
N GLY A 58 -6.20 -14.82 -7.14
CA GLY A 58 -6.53 -15.85 -8.14
C GLY A 58 -5.78 -17.18 -8.00
N GLU A 59 -4.90 -17.32 -7.01
CA GLU A 59 -4.30 -18.59 -6.63
C GLU A 59 -4.87 -19.07 -5.29
N GLY A 60 -4.58 -20.33 -4.92
CA GLY A 60 -5.17 -21.06 -3.79
C GLY A 60 -4.88 -20.48 -2.39
N GLU A 61 -4.54 -21.33 -1.41
CA GLU A 61 -4.49 -20.91 0.01
C GLU A 61 -3.73 -19.59 0.24
N PRO A 62 -4.25 -18.71 1.13
CA PRO A 62 -3.54 -17.49 1.48
C PRO A 62 -2.16 -17.84 2.07
N PRO A 63 -1.10 -17.05 1.80
CA PRO A 63 0.13 -17.11 2.55
C PRO A 63 -0.18 -17.17 4.03
N GLN A 64 0.37 -18.18 4.67
CA GLN A 64 0.12 -18.46 6.07
C GLN A 64 0.65 -17.30 6.91
N LYS A 65 -0.06 -16.92 7.98
CA LYS A 65 0.36 -15.93 9.00
C LYS A 65 1.86 -15.88 9.25
N GLN A 66 2.49 -17.05 9.34
CA GLN A 66 3.94 -17.20 9.52
C GLN A 66 4.77 -16.49 8.43
N VAL A 67 4.39 -16.62 7.16
CA VAL A 67 5.07 -16.00 6.02
C VAL A 67 4.99 -14.47 6.10
N HIS A 68 3.83 -13.91 6.47
CA HIS A 68 3.69 -12.46 6.70
C HIS A 68 4.60 -12.00 7.83
N GLN A 69 4.57 -12.70 8.94
CA GLN A 69 5.37 -12.35 10.11
C GLN A 69 6.88 -12.43 9.84
N ASP A 70 7.33 -13.47 9.14
CA ASP A 70 8.75 -13.62 8.78
C ASP A 70 9.20 -12.57 7.77
N THR A 71 8.33 -12.20 6.83
CA THR A 71 8.58 -11.09 5.93
C THR A 71 8.69 -9.78 6.71
N TRP A 72 7.75 -9.50 7.62
CA TRP A 72 7.74 -8.28 8.43
C TRP A 72 8.97 -8.15 9.33
N ARG A 73 9.42 -9.25 9.95
CA ARG A 73 10.69 -9.31 10.71
C ARG A 73 11.89 -8.91 9.85
N LEU A 74 11.93 -9.36 8.59
CA LEU A 74 12.98 -8.94 7.67
C LEU A 74 12.86 -7.48 7.29
N LEU A 75 11.66 -6.99 6.99
CA LEU A 75 11.43 -5.58 6.65
C LEU A 75 11.83 -4.65 7.80
N ASP A 76 11.56 -5.04 9.05
CA ASP A 76 12.00 -4.30 10.23
C ASP A 76 13.54 -4.21 10.33
N ARG A 77 14.25 -5.27 9.94
CA ARG A 77 15.73 -5.23 9.83
C ARG A 77 16.20 -4.30 8.71
N LEU A 78 15.51 -4.27 7.57
CA LEU A 78 15.84 -3.33 6.47
C LEU A 78 15.61 -1.88 6.90
N ARG A 79 14.56 -1.64 7.68
CA ARG A 79 14.29 -0.34 8.34
C ARG A 79 15.41 0.04 9.30
N ALA A 80 15.82 -0.88 10.19
CA ALA A 80 16.92 -0.65 11.12
C ALA A 80 18.27 -0.35 10.42
N LYS A 81 18.46 -0.84 9.18
CA LYS A 81 19.63 -0.53 8.34
C LYS A 81 19.53 0.80 7.58
N GLY A 82 18.43 1.54 7.70
CA GLY A 82 18.19 2.79 7.00
C GLY A 82 17.89 2.63 5.50
N GLN A 83 17.65 1.41 5.02
CA GLN A 83 17.28 1.16 3.61
C GLN A 83 15.79 1.40 3.35
N VAL A 84 15.00 1.46 4.42
CA VAL A 84 13.57 1.76 4.40
C VAL A 84 13.29 2.69 5.57
N ARG A 85 12.49 3.75 5.37
CA ARG A 85 12.08 4.63 6.49
C ARG A 85 10.88 4.06 7.22
N ASP A 86 9.80 3.78 6.48
CA ASP A 86 8.53 3.30 7.02
C ASP A 86 8.07 2.01 6.33
N LEU A 87 7.32 1.20 7.08
CA LEU A 87 6.72 -0.04 6.59
C LEU A 87 5.21 0.12 6.48
N GLY A 88 4.64 -0.44 5.42
CA GLY A 88 3.20 -0.44 5.24
C GLY A 88 2.68 -1.74 4.66
N VAL A 89 1.40 -1.74 4.39
CA VAL A 89 0.68 -2.83 3.74
C VAL A 89 -0.24 -2.26 2.67
N SER A 90 -0.71 -3.13 1.80
CA SER A 90 -1.69 -2.81 0.77
C SER A 90 -2.65 -3.98 0.69
N ASN A 91 -3.94 -3.69 0.69
CA ASN A 91 -5.01 -4.70 0.62
C ASN A 91 -5.10 -5.64 1.82
N PHE A 92 -4.53 -5.26 2.97
CA PHE A 92 -4.59 -6.06 4.19
C PHE A 92 -5.91 -5.78 4.94
N GLY A 93 -6.57 -6.84 5.38
CA GLY A 93 -7.70 -6.76 6.30
C GLY A 93 -7.25 -6.60 7.76
N ILE A 94 -8.22 -6.48 8.66
CA ILE A 94 -7.98 -6.29 10.09
C ILE A 94 -7.15 -7.45 10.67
N GLU A 95 -7.58 -8.69 10.43
CA GLU A 95 -6.90 -9.89 10.96
C GLU A 95 -5.43 -9.97 10.56
N GLN A 96 -5.11 -9.67 9.29
CA GLN A 96 -3.72 -9.69 8.80
C GLN A 96 -2.91 -8.49 9.32
N MET A 97 -3.54 -7.36 9.67
CA MET A 97 -2.81 -6.27 10.32
C MET A 97 -2.55 -6.59 11.80
N GLU A 98 -3.51 -7.18 12.50
CA GLU A 98 -3.36 -7.61 13.89
C GLU A 98 -2.22 -8.61 14.06
N GLU A 99 -2.10 -9.60 13.16
CA GLU A 99 -1.02 -10.58 13.22
C GLU A 99 0.39 -9.98 13.06
N LEU A 100 0.51 -8.84 12.37
CA LEU A 100 1.75 -8.10 12.22
C LEU A 100 2.02 -7.24 13.46
N LEU A 101 0.99 -6.61 14.02
CA LEU A 101 1.09 -5.80 15.24
C LEU A 101 1.44 -6.65 16.47
N GLU A 102 1.01 -7.92 16.51
CA GLU A 102 1.40 -8.90 17.53
C GLU A 102 2.92 -9.06 17.69
N LEU A 103 3.68 -8.81 16.62
CA LEU A 103 5.14 -8.95 16.62
C LEU A 103 5.85 -7.90 17.47
N LYS A 104 5.19 -6.76 17.75
CA LYS A 104 5.79 -5.61 18.46
C LYS A 104 7.09 -5.11 17.79
N LEU A 105 7.10 -5.07 16.46
CA LEU A 105 8.20 -4.55 15.64
C LEU A 105 7.85 -3.16 15.10
N ALA A 106 8.36 -2.80 13.92
CA ALA A 106 7.91 -1.62 13.19
C ALA A 106 6.38 -1.48 13.16
N PRO A 107 5.84 -0.29 13.43
CA PRO A 107 4.42 -0.02 13.26
C PRO A 107 4.06 -0.11 11.77
N ILE A 108 2.78 -0.34 11.50
CA ILE A 108 2.23 -0.20 10.15
C ILE A 108 1.99 1.30 9.92
N ALA A 109 2.81 1.95 9.11
CA ALA A 109 2.69 3.37 8.83
C ALA A 109 1.48 3.68 7.95
N ALA A 110 1.18 2.81 6.98
CA ALA A 110 0.05 2.97 6.09
C ALA A 110 -0.54 1.65 5.59
N ASN A 111 -1.85 1.65 5.33
CA ASN A 111 -2.54 0.64 4.53
C ASN A 111 -3.09 1.29 3.25
N GLN A 112 -2.63 0.83 2.09
CA GLN A 112 -3.17 1.27 0.80
C GLN A 112 -4.34 0.36 0.37
N LEU A 113 -5.51 0.94 0.13
CA LEU A 113 -6.75 0.22 -0.15
C LEU A 113 -7.42 0.74 -1.42
N GLU A 114 -8.14 -0.13 -2.12
CA GLU A 114 -9.09 0.31 -3.13
C GLU A 114 -10.18 1.11 -2.43
N TYR A 115 -10.30 2.40 -2.77
CA TYR A 115 -11.15 3.30 -2.00
C TYR A 115 -11.86 4.29 -2.90
N SER A 116 -13.15 4.06 -3.10
CA SER A 116 -14.06 4.92 -3.84
C SER A 116 -15.46 4.88 -3.19
N PRO A 117 -16.41 5.75 -3.57
CA PRO A 117 -17.79 5.67 -3.06
C PRO A 117 -18.50 4.33 -3.33
N TRP A 118 -17.93 3.48 -4.19
CA TRP A 118 -18.55 2.27 -4.73
C TRP A 118 -17.92 0.99 -4.24
N VAL A 119 -16.85 1.08 -3.43
CA VAL A 119 -16.21 -0.12 -2.87
C VAL A 119 -17.10 -0.76 -1.80
N PRO A 120 -16.97 -2.08 -1.59
CA PRO A 120 -17.70 -2.79 -0.54
C PRO A 120 -17.56 -2.13 0.84
N ALA A 121 -18.63 -2.18 1.64
CA ALA A 121 -18.66 -1.57 2.98
C ALA A 121 -17.47 -2.01 3.87
N ARG A 122 -17.03 -3.27 3.74
CA ARG A 122 -15.84 -3.80 4.42
C ARG A 122 -14.56 -2.96 4.22
N HIS A 123 -14.34 -2.29 3.09
CA HIS A 123 -13.16 -1.43 2.91
C HIS A 123 -13.24 -0.18 3.78
N ARG A 124 -14.45 0.34 4.04
CA ARG A 124 -14.66 1.45 4.99
C ARG A 124 -14.39 1.00 6.42
N GLU A 125 -14.85 -0.20 6.79
CA GLU A 125 -14.56 -0.77 8.11
C GLU A 125 -13.06 -0.92 8.36
N VAL A 126 -12.31 -1.42 7.36
CA VAL A 126 -10.84 -1.50 7.45
C VAL A 126 -10.22 -0.11 7.57
N ALA A 127 -10.66 0.88 6.79
CA ALA A 127 -10.13 2.24 6.86
C ALA A 127 -10.41 2.90 8.23
N ASP A 128 -11.62 2.75 8.77
CA ASP A 128 -11.97 3.26 10.10
C ASP A 128 -11.14 2.58 11.19
N TRP A 129 -10.88 1.27 11.06
CA TRP A 129 -9.99 0.55 11.96
C TRP A 129 -8.55 1.08 11.87
N CYS A 130 -8.02 1.32 10.66
CA CYS A 130 -6.70 1.92 10.46
C CYS A 130 -6.60 3.28 11.17
N HIS A 131 -7.59 4.17 10.99
CA HIS A 131 -7.61 5.47 11.64
C HIS A 131 -7.60 5.36 13.17
N LYS A 132 -8.37 4.44 13.75
CA LYS A 132 -8.39 4.20 15.20
C LYS A 132 -7.04 3.73 15.75
N HIS A 133 -6.22 3.08 14.92
CA HIS A 133 -4.90 2.55 15.29
C HIS A 133 -3.74 3.46 14.86
N GLY A 134 -4.02 4.67 14.37
CA GLY A 134 -2.98 5.60 13.91
C GLY A 134 -2.27 5.16 12.62
N ILE A 135 -2.90 4.30 11.83
CA ILE A 135 -2.40 3.83 10.53
C ILE A 135 -2.98 4.73 9.44
N ALA A 136 -2.13 5.32 8.60
CA ALA A 136 -2.59 6.15 7.49
C ALA A 136 -3.29 5.30 6.41
N VAL A 137 -4.34 5.82 5.80
CA VAL A 137 -5.03 5.16 4.68
C VAL A 137 -4.70 5.90 3.38
N SER A 138 -4.22 5.16 2.38
CA SER A 138 -4.00 5.67 1.03
C SER A 138 -5.00 5.00 0.08
N GLY A 139 -5.88 5.78 -0.56
CA GLY A 139 -6.82 5.26 -1.54
C GLY A 139 -6.18 5.12 -2.93
N TYR A 140 -6.35 3.96 -3.56
CA TYR A 140 -6.12 3.79 -5.01
C TYR A 140 -7.42 3.49 -5.74
N CYS A 141 -7.40 3.65 -7.07
CA CYS A 141 -8.60 3.56 -7.92
C CYS A 141 -9.75 4.49 -7.51
N SER A 142 -9.43 5.58 -6.80
CA SER A 142 -10.42 6.50 -6.24
C SER A 142 -11.28 7.22 -7.29
N ALA A 143 -10.84 7.22 -8.55
CA ALA A 143 -11.55 7.81 -9.69
C ALA A 143 -12.13 6.78 -10.68
N GLU A 144 -12.02 5.46 -10.43
CA GLU A 144 -12.50 4.40 -11.35
C GLU A 144 -13.94 4.59 -11.88
N PRO A 145 -14.92 5.03 -11.06
CA PRO A 145 -16.27 5.24 -11.55
C PRO A 145 -16.38 6.40 -12.55
N VAL A 146 -15.50 7.40 -12.50
CA VAL A 146 -15.53 8.54 -13.44
C VAL A 146 -15.18 8.07 -14.86
N VAL A 147 -14.26 7.11 -14.97
CA VAL A 147 -13.88 6.50 -16.26
C VAL A 147 -14.94 5.50 -16.72
N LEU A 148 -15.51 4.71 -15.81
CA LEU A 148 -16.58 3.78 -16.15
C LEU A 148 -17.88 4.50 -16.55
N LEU A 149 -18.22 5.63 -15.91
CA LEU A 149 -19.39 6.45 -16.23
C LEU A 149 -19.32 7.06 -17.63
N ALA A 150 -18.14 7.48 -18.08
CA ALA A 150 -17.96 7.92 -19.46
C ALA A 150 -18.21 6.78 -20.48
N ALA A 151 -17.98 5.52 -20.09
CA ALA A 151 -18.31 4.35 -20.90
C ALA A 151 -19.78 3.92 -20.76
N THR A 152 -20.42 4.12 -19.59
CA THR A 152 -21.83 3.76 -19.35
C THR A 152 -22.83 4.80 -19.84
N GLU A 153 -22.44 6.04 -20.11
CA GLU A 153 -23.27 7.02 -20.85
C GLU A 153 -23.64 6.49 -22.25
N ARG A 154 -22.80 5.64 -22.86
CA ARG A 154 -23.12 4.91 -24.11
C ARG A 154 -24.12 3.75 -23.92
N LEU A 155 -24.35 3.31 -22.68
CA LEU A 155 -25.13 2.11 -22.33
C LEU A 155 -26.43 2.40 -21.56
N GLY A 156 -26.77 3.68 -21.34
CA GLY A 156 -28.11 4.08 -20.87
C GLY A 156 -28.39 3.95 -19.37
N PHE A 157 -27.37 3.86 -18.51
CA PHE A 157 -27.57 3.86 -17.06
C PHE A 157 -27.79 5.29 -16.50
N PRO A 158 -28.62 5.47 -15.45
CA PRO A 158 -28.96 6.78 -14.92
C PRO A 158 -27.74 7.49 -14.28
N ARG A 159 -27.66 8.81 -14.51
CA ARG A 159 -26.59 9.68 -14.00
C ARG A 159 -26.55 9.68 -12.47
N VAL A 160 -25.36 9.41 -11.92
CA VAL A 160 -25.03 9.82 -10.56
C VAL A 160 -24.10 11.02 -10.70
N THR A 161 -24.65 12.22 -10.59
CA THR A 161 -23.85 13.45 -10.56
C THR A 161 -23.05 13.46 -9.27
N ALA A 162 -21.73 13.29 -9.37
CA ALA A 162 -20.81 13.59 -8.28
C ALA A 162 -20.92 15.09 -7.98
N ARG A 163 -21.72 15.45 -6.98
CA ARG A 163 -21.74 16.81 -6.44
C ARG A 163 -20.44 16.95 -5.66
N ALA A 164 -19.47 17.64 -6.24
CA ALA A 164 -18.25 18.03 -5.53
C ALA A 164 -18.67 18.86 -4.31
N ALA A 165 -18.70 18.24 -3.13
CA ALA A 165 -18.77 18.96 -1.87
C ALA A 165 -17.36 19.52 -1.57
N LEU A 166 -16.96 20.51 -2.35
CA LEU A 166 -16.10 21.58 -1.86
C LEU A 166 -17.04 22.56 -1.14
N ALA A 167 -17.44 22.19 0.06
CA ALA A 167 -18.17 23.06 0.96
C ALA A 167 -17.52 22.90 2.34
N ASP A 168 -16.76 23.94 2.68
CA ASP A 168 -16.49 24.41 4.04
C ASP A 168 -15.75 23.43 4.97
N LEU A 169 -14.41 23.41 4.82
CA LEU A 169 -13.54 23.22 5.98
C LEU A 169 -13.41 24.58 6.70
N PRO A 170 -13.41 24.62 8.05
CA PRO A 170 -13.30 25.85 8.83
C PRO A 170 -11.97 26.59 8.61
#